data_AF-A0A317VRK4-F1
#
_entry.id   AF-A0A317VRK4-F1
#
_cell.length_a   1.000
_cell.length_b   1.000
_cell.length_c   1.000
_cell.angle_alpha   90.00
_cell.angle_beta   90.00
_cell.angle_gamma   90.00
#
_symmetry.space_group_name_H-M   'P 1'
#
loop_
_entity.id
_entity.type
_entity.pdbx_description
1 polymer ?
#
loop_
_entity_poly.entity_id
_entity_poly.type
_entity_poly.pdbx_seq_one_letter_code
_entity_poly.pdbx_strand_id
1 'polypeptide(L)'
;MALNSVEALSTPSQDSIEDVDLLSLLNSKPRDHDVLFAEALGLLESMKSSPSCNRMATSKMVTSCQTIGGKPEKADPEIHVALDRVRSIYAARLAMCELKEAGAAIPSPCISVSIQPPPKRGIFGVSSSHKPRSNDLESIPKGQLESCLKLLESRPQWWTSYSNSRQNAVVICQAARIENEKAELLELYRSIVQGSVKLDHGLHEAMEVATAETSRHKTFMQAVEEMRIRLVHEMDKTESHLKATLERVYRNMEAYVTAVLGPVSSAIERMHDKTMSLERNIGNASSETEYLRQLLKALYDESMARNEQMASTQLHDVSVNNELVSSLKSSLETLLHDNLDTLSLTVQNLDSSLEWLSGKFVQILQQEQSLSERLQILDTSLSKSQLIADELRKVQLQHNEAMKGHSQVQEHLQTNIRISQALLDKTAAAAANLQAMIDETTIRYKESPTFGVFPVSSSTWTAFSLLIGLIGAQNPRLAIIVLAISISHFITMRFL
;
A
#
# COMPACT_ATOMS: atom_id res chain seq x y z
N MET A 1 -24.20 36.02 -16.45
CA MET A 1 -23.73 36.64 -17.70
C MET A 1 -22.22 36.54 -17.69
N ALA A 2 -21.66 35.67 -18.55
CA ALA A 2 -20.24 35.52 -18.94
C ALA A 2 -19.19 35.19 -17.82
N LEU A 3 -18.18 34.33 -18.02
CA LEU A 3 -17.84 33.32 -19.03
C LEU A 3 -16.67 32.48 -18.45
N ASN A 4 -16.69 31.17 -18.74
CA ASN A 4 -15.64 30.15 -18.82
C ASN A 4 -14.17 30.47 -18.47
N SER A 5 -13.55 29.55 -17.71
CA SER A 5 -12.35 28.81 -18.14
C SER A 5 -12.06 27.65 -17.18
N VAL A 6 -12.62 26.46 -17.48
CA VAL A 6 -12.13 25.18 -16.95
C VAL A 6 -11.06 24.70 -17.92
N GLU A 7 -9.82 24.71 -17.44
CA GLU A 7 -8.67 24.18 -18.14
C GLU A 7 -8.80 22.65 -18.16
N ALA A 8 -8.99 22.11 -19.36
CA ALA A 8 -9.09 20.69 -19.61
C ALA A 8 -7.72 20.05 -19.36
N LEU A 9 -7.59 19.33 -18.23
CA LEU A 9 -6.49 18.40 -18.06
C LEU A 9 -6.83 17.13 -18.85
N SER A 10 -6.24 17.07 -20.03
CA SER A 10 -6.21 15.93 -20.94
C SER A 10 -5.90 14.63 -20.21
N THR A 11 -6.79 13.65 -20.40
CA THR A 11 -6.56 12.22 -20.20
C THR A 11 -5.22 11.82 -20.83
N PRO A 12 -4.28 11.20 -20.09
CA PRO A 12 -3.16 10.54 -20.72
C PRO A 12 -3.72 9.40 -21.56
N SER A 13 -3.48 9.49 -22.86
CA SER A 13 -3.67 8.42 -23.82
C SER A 13 -3.02 7.15 -23.28
N GLN A 14 -3.77 6.07 -23.45
CA GLN A 14 -3.37 4.69 -23.28
C GLN A 14 -2.33 4.34 -24.36
N ASP A 15 -1.14 4.92 -24.26
CA ASP A 15 0.00 4.55 -25.10
C ASP A 15 0.74 3.38 -24.45
N SER A 16 0.48 2.21 -25.05
CA SER A 16 1.39 1.08 -25.21
C SER A 16 2.51 1.00 -24.19
N ILE A 17 2.27 0.27 -23.10
CA ILE A 17 3.34 -0.51 -22.47
C ILE A 17 3.92 -1.35 -23.60
N GLU A 18 5.15 -1.07 -23.98
CA GLU A 18 5.91 -1.82 -24.98
C GLU A 18 5.73 -3.30 -24.68
N ASP A 19 5.00 -3.95 -25.58
CA ASP A 19 4.88 -5.39 -25.66
C ASP A 19 6.31 -5.89 -25.82
N VAL A 20 6.91 -6.34 -24.72
CA VAL A 20 8.21 -7.00 -24.73
C VAL A 20 8.00 -8.19 -25.64
N ASP A 21 8.43 -8.05 -26.88
CA ASP A 21 8.17 -9.03 -27.94
C ASP A 21 8.78 -10.36 -27.50
N LEU A 22 7.95 -11.23 -26.93
CA LEU A 22 8.32 -12.56 -26.45
C LEU A 22 8.95 -13.37 -27.59
N LEU A 23 8.61 -13.05 -28.85
CA LEU A 23 9.22 -13.67 -30.03
C LEU A 23 10.68 -13.22 -30.21
N SER A 24 11.02 -11.98 -29.86
CA SER A 24 12.41 -11.47 -29.91
C SER A 24 13.32 -12.14 -28.87
N LEU A 25 12.81 -12.48 -27.69
CA LEU A 25 13.51 -13.21 -26.62
C LEU A 25 13.68 -14.70 -26.92
N LEU A 26 12.74 -15.31 -27.65
CA LEU A 26 12.89 -16.67 -28.18
C LEU A 26 13.88 -16.71 -29.36
N ASN A 27 13.96 -15.62 -30.14
CA ASN A 27 14.82 -15.52 -31.33
C ASN A 27 16.23 -14.97 -31.07
N SER A 28 16.59 -14.55 -29.85
CA SER A 28 17.91 -14.00 -29.56
C SER A 28 19.02 -15.05 -29.38
N LYS A 29 18.71 -16.35 -29.53
CA LYS A 29 19.67 -17.46 -29.36
C LYS A 29 19.62 -18.67 -30.33
N PRO A 30 18.91 -18.71 -31.49
CA PRO A 30 18.95 -19.90 -32.35
C PRO A 30 20.31 -20.10 -33.04
N ARG A 31 20.96 -19.00 -33.44
CA ARG A 31 22.04 -19.05 -34.42
C ARG A 31 23.31 -19.74 -33.92
N ASP A 32 23.63 -19.61 -32.64
CA ASP A 32 24.81 -20.24 -32.02
C ASP A 32 24.54 -21.71 -31.66
N HIS A 33 23.28 -22.02 -31.28
CA HIS A 33 22.83 -23.40 -31.06
C HIS A 33 22.83 -24.22 -32.36
N ASP A 34 22.48 -23.60 -33.49
CA ASP A 34 22.47 -24.25 -34.81
C ASP A 34 23.88 -24.64 -35.28
N VAL A 35 24.88 -23.78 -35.06
CA VAL A 35 26.29 -24.06 -35.42
C VAL A 35 26.86 -25.18 -34.54
N LEU A 36 26.64 -25.13 -33.23
CA LEU A 36 27.06 -26.17 -32.29
C LEU A 36 26.39 -27.52 -32.59
N PHE A 37 25.11 -27.52 -32.96
CA PHE A 37 24.37 -28.73 -33.29
C PHE A 37 24.86 -29.33 -34.61
N ALA A 38 25.16 -28.51 -35.62
CA ALA A 38 25.73 -28.95 -36.88
C ALA A 38 27.13 -29.59 -36.68
N GLU A 39 27.98 -28.98 -35.85
CA GLU A 39 29.29 -29.54 -35.50
C GLU A 39 29.16 -30.87 -34.75
N ALA A 40 28.28 -30.93 -33.74
CA ALA A 40 28.00 -32.17 -33.00
C ALA A 40 27.47 -33.27 -33.91
N LEU A 41 26.60 -32.95 -34.87
CA LEU A 41 26.05 -33.90 -35.82
C LEU A 41 27.16 -34.44 -36.75
N GLY A 42 28.04 -33.57 -37.26
CA GLY A 42 29.19 -33.99 -38.05
C GLY A 42 30.12 -34.94 -37.30
N LEU A 43 30.40 -34.68 -36.01
CA LEU A 43 31.16 -35.57 -35.15
C LEU A 43 30.45 -36.92 -34.94
N LEU A 44 29.15 -36.91 -34.66
CA LEU A 44 28.36 -38.14 -34.47
C LEU A 44 28.26 -38.98 -35.74
N GLU A 45 28.15 -38.34 -36.91
CA GLU A 45 28.16 -39.01 -38.21
C GLU A 45 29.50 -39.68 -38.49
N SER A 46 30.62 -39.00 -38.22
CA SER A 46 31.96 -39.61 -38.30
C SER A 46 32.06 -40.84 -37.40
N MET A 47 31.47 -40.79 -36.20
CA MET A 47 31.50 -41.89 -35.24
C MET A 47 30.58 -43.06 -35.64
N LYS A 48 29.58 -42.84 -36.49
CA LYS A 48 28.68 -43.88 -37.02
C LYS A 48 29.42 -44.85 -37.95
N SER A 49 30.39 -44.35 -38.73
CA SER A 49 31.27 -45.16 -39.56
C SER A 49 32.43 -45.83 -38.81
N SER A 50 32.65 -45.45 -37.54
CA SER A 50 33.74 -45.99 -36.71
C SER A 50 33.44 -47.42 -36.20
N PRO A 51 34.47 -48.16 -35.74
CA PRO A 51 34.30 -49.49 -35.18
C PRO A 51 33.35 -49.54 -33.97
N SER A 52 32.85 -50.74 -33.64
CA SER A 52 31.79 -50.95 -32.65
C SER A 52 32.15 -50.42 -31.24
N CYS A 53 33.42 -50.41 -30.88
CA CYS A 53 33.92 -49.83 -29.63
C CYS A 53 33.65 -48.31 -29.57
N ASN A 54 34.04 -47.59 -30.62
CA ASN A 54 33.88 -46.13 -30.74
C ASN A 54 32.40 -45.73 -30.72
N ARG A 55 31.55 -46.49 -31.42
CA ARG A 55 30.10 -46.29 -31.42
C ARG A 55 29.48 -46.47 -30.04
N MET A 56 29.89 -47.51 -29.32
CA MET A 56 29.39 -47.78 -27.96
C MET A 56 29.87 -46.73 -26.96
N ALA A 57 31.11 -46.23 -27.11
CA ALA A 57 31.64 -45.13 -26.29
C ALA A 57 30.78 -43.88 -26.43
N THR A 58 30.51 -43.52 -27.68
CA THR A 58 29.76 -42.33 -28.07
C THR A 58 28.31 -42.42 -27.61
N SER A 59 27.65 -43.57 -27.83
CA SER A 59 26.27 -43.78 -27.37
C SER A 59 26.15 -43.66 -25.85
N LYS A 60 27.04 -44.30 -25.07
CA LYS A 60 27.04 -44.18 -23.61
C LYS A 60 27.25 -42.73 -23.15
N MET A 61 28.16 -41.99 -23.79
CA MET A 61 28.41 -40.59 -23.46
C MET A 61 27.18 -39.70 -23.72
N VAL A 62 26.55 -39.83 -24.90
CA VAL A 62 25.36 -39.04 -25.24
C VAL A 62 24.25 -39.26 -24.21
N THR A 63 23.98 -40.52 -23.85
CA THR A 63 22.99 -40.84 -22.83
C THR A 63 23.38 -40.28 -21.46
N SER A 64 24.64 -40.40 -21.03
CA SER A 64 25.10 -39.82 -19.76
C SER A 64 24.96 -38.30 -19.74
N CYS A 65 25.30 -37.61 -20.83
CA CYS A 65 25.18 -36.16 -20.92
C CYS A 65 23.72 -35.68 -20.94
N GLN A 66 22.81 -36.42 -21.57
CA GLN A 66 21.36 -36.15 -21.52
C GLN A 66 20.78 -36.25 -20.11
N THR A 67 21.31 -37.14 -19.27
CA THR A 67 20.82 -37.33 -17.89
C THR A 67 21.40 -36.33 -16.88
N ILE A 68 22.38 -35.52 -17.28
CA ILE A 68 23.04 -34.54 -16.41
C ILE A 68 22.44 -33.15 -16.66
N GLY A 69 21.74 -32.62 -15.66
CA GLY A 69 20.76 -31.53 -15.87
C GLY A 69 19.37 -32.12 -16.11
N GLY A 70 18.32 -31.35 -15.82
CA GLY A 70 16.92 -31.78 -15.91
C GLY A 70 16.13 -31.67 -14.62
N LYS A 71 16.73 -31.13 -13.55
CA LYS A 71 16.04 -30.90 -12.28
C LYS A 71 16.00 -29.40 -12.00
N PRO A 72 14.83 -28.82 -11.73
CA PRO A 72 14.64 -27.37 -11.57
C PRO A 72 15.26 -26.80 -10.27
N GLU A 73 15.89 -27.61 -9.43
CA GLU A 73 16.44 -27.17 -8.16
C GLU A 73 17.93 -26.83 -8.26
N LYS A 74 18.18 -25.53 -8.50
CA LYS A 74 19.44 -24.80 -8.37
C LYS A 74 20.54 -25.22 -9.35
N ALA A 75 21.21 -24.21 -9.90
CA ALA A 75 22.47 -24.41 -10.64
C ALA A 75 23.53 -24.95 -9.66
N ASP A 76 23.60 -26.27 -9.57
CA ASP A 76 24.54 -26.95 -8.68
C ASP A 76 25.95 -26.89 -9.31
N PRO A 77 26.99 -26.39 -8.62
CA PRO A 77 28.38 -26.54 -9.05
C PRO A 77 28.78 -27.99 -9.35
N GLU A 78 28.02 -28.98 -8.84
CA GLU A 78 28.20 -30.39 -9.14
C GLU A 78 27.92 -30.76 -10.62
N ILE A 79 27.11 -29.98 -11.36
CA ILE A 79 26.80 -30.24 -12.79
C ILE A 79 28.09 -30.16 -13.63
N HIS A 80 28.90 -29.11 -13.44
CA HIS A 80 30.15 -28.94 -14.18
C HIS A 80 31.14 -30.07 -13.89
N VAL A 81 31.22 -30.51 -12.63
CA VAL A 81 32.08 -31.63 -12.20
C VAL A 81 31.59 -32.96 -12.79
N ALA A 82 30.28 -33.19 -12.83
CA ALA A 82 29.69 -34.37 -13.44
C ALA A 82 29.93 -34.43 -14.95
N LEU A 83 29.78 -33.30 -15.66
CA LEU A 83 30.03 -33.20 -17.09
C LEU A 83 31.52 -33.41 -17.42
N ASP A 84 32.43 -32.80 -16.66
CA ASP A 84 33.87 -33.01 -16.86
C ASP A 84 34.28 -34.47 -16.65
N ARG A 85 33.67 -35.13 -15.65
CA ARG A 85 33.87 -36.57 -15.41
C ARG A 85 33.36 -37.42 -16.58
N VAL A 86 32.16 -37.15 -17.11
CA VAL A 86 31.62 -37.90 -18.26
C VAL A 86 32.49 -37.70 -19.51
N ARG A 87 32.91 -36.46 -19.79
CA ARG A 87 33.82 -36.14 -20.91
C ARG A 87 35.14 -36.90 -20.79
N SER A 88 35.70 -36.95 -19.58
CA SER A 88 36.95 -37.66 -19.29
C SER A 88 36.82 -39.19 -19.42
N ILE A 89 35.70 -39.77 -18.97
CA ILE A 89 35.42 -41.21 -19.12
C ILE A 89 35.27 -41.59 -20.59
N TYR A 90 34.53 -40.79 -21.37
CA TYR A 90 34.39 -41.01 -22.81
C TYR A 90 35.74 -40.94 -23.52
N ALA A 91 36.53 -39.91 -23.23
CA ALA A 91 37.82 -39.72 -23.85
C ALA A 91 38.78 -40.87 -23.56
N ALA A 92 38.81 -41.35 -22.31
CA ALA A 92 39.62 -42.51 -21.94
C ALA A 92 39.12 -43.79 -22.63
N ARG A 93 37.80 -43.99 -22.75
CA ARG A 93 37.22 -45.11 -23.51
C ARG A 93 37.61 -45.09 -24.97
N LEU A 94 37.55 -43.92 -25.61
CA LEU A 94 37.87 -43.80 -27.02
C LEU A 94 39.36 -44.06 -27.27
N ALA A 95 40.23 -43.54 -26.39
CA ALA A 95 41.65 -43.87 -26.42
C ALA A 95 41.93 -45.38 -26.25
N MET A 96 41.18 -46.07 -25.38
CA MET A 96 41.31 -47.54 -25.26
C MET A 96 40.84 -48.27 -26.51
N CYS A 97 39.78 -47.80 -27.17
CA CYS A 97 39.31 -48.37 -28.43
C CYS A 97 40.37 -48.21 -29.53
N GLU A 98 40.92 -47.01 -29.71
CA GLU A 98 41.97 -46.72 -30.70
C GLU A 98 43.26 -47.52 -30.42
N LEU A 99 43.60 -47.72 -29.14
CA LEU A 99 44.72 -48.57 -28.76
C LEU A 99 44.56 -50.01 -29.21
N LYS A 100 43.37 -50.56 -29.00
CA LYS A 100 43.03 -51.91 -29.40
C LYS A 100 43.02 -52.05 -30.93
N GLU A 101 42.54 -51.03 -31.63
CA GLU A 101 42.58 -50.96 -33.10
C GLU A 101 44.02 -50.91 -33.64
N ALA A 102 44.92 -50.22 -32.94
CA ALA A 102 46.36 -50.20 -33.23
C ALA A 102 47.11 -51.49 -32.82
N GLY A 103 46.40 -52.51 -32.33
CA GLY A 103 46.98 -53.79 -31.91
C GLY A 103 47.71 -53.77 -30.55
N ALA A 104 47.59 -52.69 -29.79
CA ALA A 104 48.18 -52.58 -28.46
C ALA A 104 47.28 -53.20 -27.38
N ALA A 105 47.90 -53.83 -26.37
CA ALA A 105 47.17 -54.34 -25.22
C ALA A 105 46.66 -53.20 -24.33
N ILE A 106 45.42 -53.31 -23.86
CA ILE A 106 44.85 -52.37 -22.87
C ILE A 106 45.57 -52.57 -21.53
N PRO A 107 46.13 -51.51 -20.94
CA PRO A 107 46.81 -51.66 -19.65
C PRO A 107 45.88 -51.95 -18.48
N SER A 108 46.39 -52.63 -17.45
CA SER A 108 45.60 -53.06 -16.29
C SER A 108 44.83 -51.94 -15.57
N PRO A 109 45.36 -50.71 -15.37
CA PRO A 109 44.60 -49.64 -14.70
C PRO A 109 43.42 -49.10 -15.53
N CYS A 110 43.38 -49.35 -16.84
CA CYS A 110 42.35 -48.87 -17.75
C CYS A 110 41.28 -49.92 -18.10
N ILE A 111 41.39 -51.16 -17.58
CA ILE A 111 40.44 -52.24 -17.91
C ILE A 111 39.02 -51.90 -17.49
N SER A 112 38.83 -51.29 -16.32
CA SER A 112 37.51 -50.88 -15.81
C SER A 112 36.92 -49.67 -16.53
N VAL A 113 37.77 -48.90 -17.23
CA VAL A 113 37.35 -47.77 -18.07
C VAL A 113 37.01 -48.24 -19.47
N SER A 114 37.68 -49.27 -19.98
CA SER A 114 37.49 -49.82 -21.31
C SER A 114 36.09 -50.38 -21.54
N ILE A 115 35.64 -50.26 -22.79
CA ILE A 115 34.36 -50.81 -23.21
C ILE A 115 34.48 -52.31 -23.40
N GLN A 116 33.75 -53.05 -22.58
CA GLN A 116 33.64 -54.49 -22.70
C GLN A 116 32.61 -54.85 -23.78
N PRO A 117 32.90 -55.80 -24.67
CA PRO A 117 31.88 -56.32 -25.56
C PRO A 117 30.75 -56.97 -24.73
N PRO A 118 29.49 -56.91 -25.19
CA PRO A 118 28.42 -57.64 -24.53
C PRO A 118 28.79 -59.13 -24.45
N PRO A 119 28.49 -59.83 -23.34
CA PRO A 119 28.85 -61.23 -23.19
C PRO A 119 28.25 -62.02 -24.36
N LYS A 120 29.10 -62.78 -25.07
CA LYS A 120 28.64 -63.69 -26.11
C LYS A 120 27.70 -64.70 -25.45
N ARG A 121 26.41 -64.67 -25.80
CA ARG A 121 25.47 -65.71 -25.38
C ARG A 121 25.98 -67.04 -25.95
N GLY A 122 26.44 -67.94 -25.08
CA GLY A 122 26.84 -69.28 -25.47
C GLY A 122 25.65 -70.04 -26.05
N ILE A 123 25.92 -70.88 -27.05
CA ILE A 123 24.92 -71.68 -27.78
C ILE A 123 24.27 -72.77 -26.89
N PHE A 124 24.82 -73.03 -25.69
CA PHE A 124 24.20 -73.89 -24.69
C PHE A 124 23.56 -73.06 -23.58
N GLY A 125 22.23 -73.12 -23.52
CA GLY A 125 21.40 -72.36 -22.60
C GLY A 125 21.62 -72.72 -21.14
N VAL A 126 22.16 -71.76 -20.39
CA VAL A 126 21.75 -71.52 -18.99
C VAL A 126 21.47 -70.03 -18.88
N SER A 127 20.19 -69.67 -19.02
CA SER A 127 19.72 -68.30 -18.84
C SER A 127 19.80 -67.93 -17.37
N SER A 128 20.91 -67.33 -16.94
CA SER A 128 20.89 -66.52 -15.72
C SER A 128 20.04 -65.29 -16.01
N SER A 129 18.85 -65.26 -15.43
CA SER A 129 17.87 -64.18 -15.49
C SER A 129 18.32 -62.96 -14.70
N HIS A 130 19.49 -62.40 -15.03
CA HIS A 130 19.84 -61.04 -14.65
C HIS A 130 19.62 -60.16 -15.88
N LYS A 131 18.40 -59.58 -15.98
CA LYS A 131 18.17 -58.41 -16.84
C LYS A 131 19.19 -57.34 -16.38
N PRO A 132 20.15 -56.90 -17.22
CA PRO A 132 20.90 -55.71 -16.90
C PRO A 132 19.90 -54.56 -17.01
N ARG A 133 19.46 -54.06 -15.87
CA ARG A 133 18.68 -52.82 -15.80
C ARG A 133 19.60 -51.74 -16.38
N SER A 134 19.19 -51.15 -17.48
CA SER A 134 19.92 -50.16 -18.28
C SER A 134 20.18 -48.82 -17.57
N ASN A 135 20.09 -48.78 -16.24
CA ASN A 135 20.27 -47.61 -15.39
C ASN A 135 21.40 -47.78 -14.36
N ASP A 136 22.16 -48.89 -14.38
CA ASP A 136 23.44 -48.96 -13.66
C ASP A 136 24.51 -48.19 -14.44
N LEU A 137 24.42 -46.86 -14.34
CA LEU A 137 25.37 -45.91 -14.87
C LEU A 137 26.67 -46.00 -14.06
N GLU A 138 27.44 -47.05 -14.32
CA GLU A 138 28.90 -47.08 -14.42
C GLU A 138 29.62 -45.91 -13.71
N SER A 139 29.49 -45.83 -12.38
CA SER A 139 30.28 -44.90 -11.56
C SER A 139 31.67 -45.49 -11.42
N ILE A 140 32.47 -45.39 -12.48
CA ILE A 140 33.91 -45.68 -12.42
C ILE A 140 34.46 -44.83 -11.27
N PRO A 141 34.94 -45.42 -10.15
CA PRO A 141 35.44 -44.65 -9.03
C PRO A 141 36.50 -43.66 -9.48
N LYS A 142 36.49 -42.43 -8.95
CA LYS A 142 37.41 -41.34 -9.37
C LYS A 142 38.86 -41.82 -9.42
N GLY A 143 39.30 -42.56 -8.40
CA GLY A 143 40.66 -43.11 -8.33
C GLY A 143 41.03 -44.11 -9.44
N GLN A 144 40.06 -44.84 -10.01
CA GLN A 144 40.33 -45.75 -11.14
C GLN A 144 40.51 -44.97 -12.45
N LEU A 145 39.68 -43.95 -12.67
CA LEU A 145 39.83 -43.07 -13.83
C LEU A 145 41.17 -42.33 -13.76
N GLU A 146 41.52 -41.72 -12.62
CA GLU A 146 42.80 -41.03 -12.42
C GLU A 146 44.01 -41.93 -12.67
N SER A 147 43.96 -43.19 -12.21
CA SER A 147 45.02 -44.17 -12.44
C SER A 147 45.17 -44.50 -13.93
N CYS A 148 44.07 -44.59 -14.68
CA CYS A 148 44.09 -44.77 -16.12
C CYS A 148 44.61 -43.51 -16.85
N LEU A 149 44.22 -42.30 -16.41
CA LEU A 149 44.67 -41.04 -17.01
C LEU A 149 46.18 -40.83 -16.86
N LYS A 150 46.75 -41.10 -15.69
CA LYS A 150 48.21 -41.06 -15.47
C LYS A 150 48.96 -41.97 -16.44
N LEU A 151 48.35 -43.08 -16.81
CA LEU A 151 48.95 -44.00 -17.76
C LEU A 151 48.80 -43.54 -19.21
N LEU A 152 47.66 -42.97 -19.57
CA LEU A 152 47.48 -42.31 -20.87
C LEU A 152 48.47 -41.15 -21.06
N GLU A 153 48.80 -40.42 -20.01
CA GLU A 153 49.80 -39.35 -20.01
C GLU A 153 51.23 -39.87 -20.25
N SER A 154 51.53 -41.12 -19.85
CA SER A 154 52.88 -41.70 -19.99
C SER A 154 53.37 -41.84 -21.44
N ARG A 155 52.47 -41.78 -22.42
CA ARG A 155 52.81 -41.90 -23.84
C ARG A 155 52.11 -40.81 -24.67
N PRO A 156 52.86 -40.00 -25.43
CA PRO A 156 52.30 -38.87 -26.20
C PRO A 156 51.16 -39.24 -27.14
N GLN A 157 51.26 -40.39 -27.82
CA GLN A 157 50.24 -40.87 -28.74
C GLN A 157 48.90 -41.22 -28.05
N TRP A 158 48.96 -41.73 -26.81
CA TRP A 158 47.77 -42.08 -26.02
C TRP A 158 47.10 -40.83 -25.45
N TRP A 159 47.92 -39.90 -24.98
CA TRP A 159 47.46 -38.60 -24.51
C TRP A 159 46.82 -37.76 -25.63
N THR A 160 47.35 -37.83 -26.85
CA THR A 160 46.81 -37.12 -28.01
C THR A 160 45.41 -37.62 -28.35
N SER A 161 45.22 -38.95 -28.40
CA SER A 161 43.91 -39.58 -28.60
C SER A 161 42.90 -39.14 -27.53
N TYR A 162 43.29 -39.25 -26.25
CA TYR A 162 42.46 -38.84 -25.12
C TYR A 162 42.07 -37.35 -25.21
N SER A 163 43.04 -36.46 -25.40
CA SER A 163 42.80 -35.01 -25.38
C SER A 163 41.94 -34.54 -26.54
N ASN A 164 42.09 -35.12 -27.75
CA ASN A 164 41.21 -34.86 -28.89
C ASN A 164 39.78 -35.33 -28.61
N SER A 165 39.65 -36.56 -28.12
CA SER A 165 38.36 -37.15 -27.77
C SER A 165 37.63 -36.34 -26.69
N ARG A 166 38.37 -35.80 -25.70
CA ARG A 166 37.81 -34.96 -24.63
C ARG A 166 37.28 -33.62 -25.17
N GLN A 167 37.93 -33.04 -26.18
CA GLN A 167 37.45 -31.82 -26.84
C GLN A 167 36.16 -32.09 -27.62
N ASN A 168 36.12 -33.15 -28.41
CA ASN A 168 34.90 -33.57 -29.13
C ASN A 168 33.73 -33.83 -28.17
N ALA A 169 34.02 -34.39 -26.98
CA ALA A 169 33.01 -34.63 -25.95
C ALA A 169 32.36 -33.35 -25.43
N VAL A 170 33.05 -32.20 -25.45
CA VAL A 170 32.47 -30.92 -25.01
C VAL A 170 31.30 -30.55 -25.90
N VAL A 171 31.52 -30.55 -27.22
CA VAL A 171 30.53 -30.17 -28.24
C VAL A 171 29.36 -31.16 -28.25
N ILE A 172 29.64 -32.46 -28.25
CA ILE A 172 28.59 -33.49 -28.27
C ILE A 172 27.74 -33.45 -27.00
N CYS A 173 28.35 -33.29 -25.81
CA CYS A 173 27.59 -33.21 -24.56
C CYS A 173 26.80 -31.92 -24.41
N GLN A 174 27.28 -30.81 -24.98
CA GLN A 174 26.52 -29.58 -25.03
C GLN A 174 25.28 -29.74 -25.91
N ALA A 175 25.45 -30.25 -27.14
CA ALA A 175 24.33 -30.51 -28.04
C ALA A 175 23.31 -31.50 -27.46
N ALA A 176 23.77 -32.55 -26.78
CA ALA A 176 22.92 -33.54 -26.15
C ALA A 176 22.04 -32.99 -25.02
N ARG A 177 22.41 -31.85 -24.40
CA ARG A 177 21.70 -31.24 -23.27
C ARG A 177 20.73 -30.12 -23.66
N ILE A 178 20.83 -29.59 -24.88
CA ILE A 178 20.02 -28.45 -25.36
C ILE A 178 18.51 -28.73 -25.20
N GLU A 179 18.03 -29.92 -25.53
CA GLU A 179 16.59 -30.25 -25.41
C GLU A 179 16.11 -30.26 -23.96
N ASN A 180 16.97 -30.67 -23.02
CA ASN A 180 16.65 -30.61 -21.60
C ASN A 180 16.65 -29.17 -21.08
N GLU A 181 17.64 -28.36 -21.49
CA GLU A 181 17.70 -26.93 -21.13
C GLU A 181 16.51 -26.14 -21.69
N LYS A 182 16.01 -26.49 -22.88
CA LYS A 182 14.77 -25.92 -23.45
C LYS A 182 13.55 -26.26 -22.60
N ALA A 183 13.41 -27.50 -22.14
CA ALA A 183 12.29 -27.91 -21.29
C ALA A 183 12.29 -27.16 -19.94
N GLU A 184 13.46 -26.99 -19.33
CA GLU A 184 13.64 -26.19 -18.10
C GLU A 184 13.26 -24.71 -18.33
N LEU A 185 13.71 -24.13 -19.44
CA LEU A 185 13.38 -22.75 -19.80
C LEU A 185 11.87 -22.57 -20.01
N LEU A 186 11.21 -23.51 -20.70
CA LEU A 186 9.76 -23.48 -20.91
C LEU A 186 8.98 -23.58 -19.60
N GLU A 187 9.43 -24.42 -18.66
CA GLU A 187 8.79 -24.53 -17.33
C GLU A 187 8.96 -23.23 -16.52
N LEU A 188 10.13 -22.59 -16.61
CA LEU A 188 10.36 -21.27 -16.02
C LEU A 188 9.41 -20.22 -16.61
N TYR A 189 9.29 -20.16 -17.94
CA TYR A 189 8.33 -19.27 -18.60
C TYR A 189 6.89 -19.54 -18.15
N ARG A 190 6.50 -20.82 -18.04
CA ARG A 190 5.17 -21.20 -17.54
C ARG A 190 4.94 -20.70 -16.10
N SER A 191 5.94 -20.83 -15.24
CA SER A 191 5.91 -20.34 -13.86
C SER A 191 5.76 -18.82 -13.80
N ILE A 192 6.53 -18.09 -14.61
CA ILE A 192 6.47 -16.62 -14.71
C ILE A 192 5.08 -16.18 -15.18
N VAL A 193 4.57 -16.79 -16.26
CA VAL A 193 3.24 -16.47 -16.80
C VAL A 193 2.15 -16.73 -15.75
N GLN A 194 2.16 -17.88 -15.08
CA GLN A 194 1.21 -18.16 -14.01
C GLN A 194 1.34 -17.20 -12.83
N GLY A 195 2.56 -16.79 -12.48
CA GLY A 195 2.82 -15.76 -11.47
C GLY A 195 2.22 -14.41 -11.86
N SER A 196 2.39 -13.99 -13.12
CA SER A 196 1.85 -12.73 -13.64
C SER A 196 0.32 -12.70 -13.63
N VAL A 197 -0.34 -13.80 -14.02
CA VAL A 197 -1.81 -13.91 -13.96
C VAL A 197 -2.34 -13.81 -12.53
N LYS A 198 -1.66 -14.44 -11.56
CA LYS A 198 -2.04 -14.32 -10.15
C LYS A 198 -1.84 -12.91 -9.61
N LEU A 199 -0.75 -12.25 -10.00
CA LEU A 199 -0.47 -10.87 -9.61
C LEU A 199 -1.52 -9.91 -10.17
N ASP A 200 -1.86 -10.03 -11.45
CA ASP A 200 -2.87 -9.23 -12.12
C ASP A 200 -4.24 -9.40 -11.46
N HIS A 201 -4.64 -10.65 -11.17
CA HIS A 201 -5.88 -10.92 -10.45
C HIS A 201 -5.89 -10.30 -9.04
N GLY A 202 -4.82 -10.47 -8.27
CA GLY A 202 -4.71 -9.88 -6.93
C GLY A 202 -4.70 -8.35 -6.95
N LEU A 203 -4.12 -7.74 -7.99
CA LEU A 203 -4.15 -6.30 -8.18
C LEU A 203 -5.57 -5.80 -8.50
N HIS A 204 -6.30 -6.53 -9.37
CA HIS A 204 -7.68 -6.19 -9.70
C HIS A 204 -8.60 -6.27 -8.48
N GLU A 205 -8.48 -7.35 -7.69
CA GLU A 205 -9.23 -7.51 -6.44
C GLU A 205 -8.90 -6.40 -5.44
N ALA A 206 -7.62 -6.06 -5.25
CA ALA A 206 -7.21 -4.97 -4.36
C ALA A 206 -7.77 -3.61 -4.81
N MET A 207 -7.81 -3.37 -6.13
CA MET A 207 -8.38 -2.16 -6.70
C MET A 207 -9.90 -2.09 -6.48
N GLU A 208 -10.64 -3.18 -6.70
CA GLU A 208 -12.07 -3.24 -6.41
C GLU A 208 -12.35 -2.95 -4.92
N VAL A 209 -11.61 -3.57 -4.00
CA VAL A 209 -11.74 -3.31 -2.56
C VAL A 209 -11.45 -1.84 -2.24
N ALA A 210 -10.37 -1.27 -2.78
CA ALA A 210 -10.02 0.13 -2.55
C ALA A 210 -11.10 1.10 -3.07
N THR A 211 -11.69 0.83 -4.23
CA THR A 211 -12.80 1.65 -4.77
C THR A 211 -14.06 1.53 -3.93
N ALA A 212 -14.40 0.33 -3.44
CA ALA A 212 -15.54 0.11 -2.55
C ALA A 212 -15.35 0.85 -1.20
N GLU A 213 -14.16 0.78 -0.60
CA GLU A 213 -13.84 1.54 0.62
C GLU A 213 -13.87 3.05 0.40
N THR A 214 -13.35 3.53 -0.73
CA THR A 214 -13.42 4.95 -1.08
C THR A 214 -14.86 5.43 -1.21
N SER A 215 -15.73 4.62 -1.81
CA SER A 215 -17.17 4.89 -1.89
C SER A 215 -17.81 4.98 -0.50
N ARG A 216 -17.51 4.03 0.40
CA ARG A 216 -17.97 4.08 1.80
C ARG A 216 -17.46 5.30 2.55
N HIS A 217 -16.21 5.70 2.32
CA HIS A 217 -15.65 6.90 2.91
C HIS A 217 -16.40 8.16 2.44
N LYS A 218 -16.71 8.25 1.15
CA LYS A 218 -17.48 9.37 0.59
C LYS A 218 -18.89 9.46 1.19
N THR A 219 -19.59 8.34 1.35
CA THR A 219 -20.94 8.33 1.95
C THR A 219 -20.90 8.70 3.43
N PHE A 220 -19.88 8.24 4.17
CA PHE A 220 -19.66 8.67 5.55
C PHE A 220 -19.42 10.18 5.66
N MET A 221 -18.54 10.74 4.83
CA MET A 221 -18.27 12.18 4.82
C MET A 221 -19.51 13.01 4.48
N GLN A 222 -20.35 12.53 3.56
CA GLN A 222 -21.63 13.18 3.25
C GLN A 222 -22.58 13.15 4.45
N ALA A 223 -22.68 12.02 5.15
CA ALA A 223 -23.52 11.90 6.35
C ALA A 223 -23.04 12.83 7.48
N VAL A 224 -21.72 12.96 7.66
CA VAL A 224 -21.12 13.89 8.63
C VAL A 224 -21.42 15.35 8.29
N GLU A 225 -21.29 15.74 7.02
CA GLU A 225 -21.59 17.11 6.59
C GLU A 225 -23.10 17.42 6.73
N GLU A 226 -23.97 16.48 6.37
CA GLU A 226 -25.42 16.65 6.56
C GLU A 226 -25.77 16.77 8.05
N MET A 227 -25.12 16.00 8.92
CA MET A 227 -25.28 16.09 10.37
C MET A 227 -24.80 17.44 10.91
N ARG A 228 -23.67 17.95 10.41
CA ARG A 228 -23.13 19.27 10.77
C ARG A 228 -24.11 20.38 10.39
N ILE A 229 -24.64 20.36 9.16
CA ILE A 229 -25.61 21.34 8.68
C ILE A 229 -26.88 21.29 9.55
N ARG A 230 -27.40 20.09 9.83
CA ARG A 230 -28.57 19.91 10.71
C ARG A 230 -28.32 20.45 12.12
N LEU A 231 -27.15 20.19 12.70
CA LEU A 231 -26.81 20.64 14.05
C LEU A 231 -26.79 22.18 14.13
N VAL A 232 -26.13 22.84 13.18
CA VAL A 232 -26.06 24.31 13.13
C VAL A 232 -27.45 24.91 12.97
N HIS A 233 -28.27 24.34 12.08
CA HIS A 233 -29.63 24.82 11.87
C HIS A 233 -30.53 24.65 13.11
N GLU A 234 -30.44 23.50 13.79
CA GLU A 234 -31.19 23.25 15.01
C GLU A 234 -30.72 24.15 16.16
N MET A 235 -29.43 24.45 16.27
CA MET A 235 -28.90 25.40 17.27
C MET A 235 -29.45 26.81 17.05
N ASP A 236 -29.40 27.33 15.81
CA ASP A 236 -29.94 28.65 15.46
C ASP A 236 -31.45 28.75 15.72
N LYS A 237 -32.19 27.70 15.38
CA LYS A 237 -33.62 27.59 15.70
C LYS A 237 -33.88 27.56 17.21
N THR A 238 -33.04 26.89 17.98
CA THR A 238 -33.20 26.80 19.43
C THR A 238 -32.86 28.15 20.09
N GLU A 239 -31.81 28.84 19.64
CA GLU A 239 -31.45 30.18 20.08
C GLU A 239 -32.58 31.18 19.81
N SER A 240 -33.08 31.21 18.58
CA SER A 240 -34.18 32.11 18.20
C SER A 240 -35.46 31.81 18.97
N HIS A 241 -35.80 30.53 19.20
CA HIS A 241 -36.94 30.17 20.02
C HIS A 241 -36.75 30.60 21.48
N LEU A 242 -35.56 30.38 22.06
CA LEU A 242 -35.25 30.81 23.42
C LEU A 242 -35.40 32.33 23.56
N LYS A 243 -34.80 33.09 22.63
CA LYS A 243 -34.88 34.55 22.60
C LYS A 243 -36.32 35.03 22.50
N ALA A 244 -37.11 34.46 21.58
CA ALA A 244 -38.52 34.82 21.41
C ALA A 244 -39.37 34.49 22.65
N THR A 245 -39.10 33.35 23.30
CA THR A 245 -39.77 32.98 24.55
C THR A 245 -39.40 33.95 25.68
N LEU A 246 -38.11 34.27 25.83
CA LEU A 246 -37.63 35.18 26.88
C LEU A 246 -38.20 36.59 26.71
N GLU A 247 -38.18 37.13 25.49
CA GLU A 247 -38.77 38.43 25.17
C GLU A 247 -40.28 38.45 25.44
N ARG A 248 -40.99 37.35 25.15
CA ARG A 248 -42.43 37.25 25.43
C ARG A 248 -42.70 37.23 26.93
N VAL A 249 -41.90 36.50 27.70
CA VAL A 249 -42.01 36.49 29.17
C VAL A 249 -41.74 37.90 29.72
N TYR A 250 -40.69 38.58 29.24
CA TYR A 250 -40.37 39.93 29.67
C TYR A 250 -41.51 40.92 29.39
N ARG A 251 -42.01 40.97 28.15
CA ARG A 251 -43.12 41.85 27.77
C ARG A 251 -44.40 41.56 28.56
N ASN A 252 -44.70 40.27 28.78
CA ASN A 252 -45.87 39.87 29.56
C ASN A 252 -45.72 40.28 31.03
N MET A 253 -44.52 40.13 31.60
CA MET A 253 -44.23 40.55 32.97
C MET A 253 -44.37 42.07 33.11
N GLU A 254 -43.81 42.85 32.18
CA GLU A 254 -43.93 44.31 32.16
C GLU A 254 -45.40 44.77 32.06
N ALA A 255 -46.16 44.20 31.13
CA ALA A 255 -47.59 44.51 30.97
C ALA A 255 -48.38 44.16 32.24
N TYR A 256 -48.05 43.04 32.88
CA TYR A 256 -48.75 42.58 34.08
C TYR A 256 -48.38 43.37 35.34
N VAL A 257 -47.09 43.69 35.52
CA VAL A 257 -46.60 44.62 36.57
C VAL A 257 -47.34 45.94 36.47
N THR A 258 -47.48 46.48 35.25
CA THR A 258 -48.24 47.72 35.01
C THR A 258 -49.73 47.54 35.34
N ALA A 259 -50.32 46.39 34.98
CA ALA A 259 -51.73 46.09 35.27
C ALA A 259 -52.05 45.87 36.76
N VAL A 260 -51.08 45.45 37.58
CA VAL A 260 -51.29 45.23 39.03
C VAL A 260 -50.86 46.44 39.86
N LEU A 261 -49.67 47.00 39.61
CA LEU A 261 -49.18 48.15 40.39
C LEU A 261 -49.97 49.43 40.13
N GLY A 262 -50.47 49.62 38.90
CA GLY A 262 -51.27 50.81 38.55
C GLY A 262 -52.53 50.95 39.42
N PRO A 263 -53.42 49.93 39.44
CA PRO A 263 -54.62 49.96 40.27
C PRO A 263 -54.30 50.05 41.76
N VAL A 264 -53.29 49.33 42.26
CA VAL A 264 -52.89 49.37 43.68
C VAL A 264 -52.39 50.76 44.08
N SER A 265 -51.49 51.37 43.30
CA SER A 265 -51.01 52.73 43.56
C SER A 265 -52.17 53.73 43.58
N SER A 266 -53.07 53.63 42.59
CA SER A 266 -54.24 54.51 42.52
C SER A 266 -55.23 54.27 43.68
N ALA A 267 -55.35 53.04 44.17
CA ALA A 267 -56.20 52.73 45.32
C ALA A 267 -55.61 53.28 46.62
N ILE A 268 -54.28 53.19 46.80
CA ILE A 268 -53.58 53.79 47.94
C ILE A 268 -53.72 55.32 47.93
N GLU A 269 -53.56 55.97 46.77
CA GLU A 269 -53.77 57.42 46.63
C GLU A 269 -55.23 57.81 46.96
N ARG A 270 -56.22 57.10 46.39
CA ARG A 270 -57.64 57.33 46.68
C ARG A 270 -57.97 57.12 48.16
N MET A 271 -57.38 56.11 48.79
CA MET A 271 -57.53 55.85 50.22
C MET A 271 -56.96 57.02 51.03
N HIS A 272 -55.75 57.48 50.69
CA HIS A 272 -55.11 58.60 51.37
C HIS A 272 -55.94 59.89 51.27
N ASP A 273 -56.43 60.24 50.08
CA ASP A 273 -57.27 61.41 49.85
C ASP A 273 -58.60 61.32 50.61
N LYS A 274 -59.28 60.17 50.57
CA LYS A 274 -60.52 59.95 51.33
C LYS A 274 -60.27 60.03 52.83
N THR A 275 -59.15 59.52 53.33
CA THR A 275 -58.79 59.60 54.76
C THR A 275 -58.50 61.05 55.17
N MET A 276 -57.75 61.82 54.38
CA MET A 276 -57.53 63.24 54.67
C MET A 276 -58.83 64.06 54.64
N SER A 277 -59.72 63.77 53.68
CA SER A 277 -61.05 64.40 53.64
C SER A 277 -61.89 64.04 54.86
N LEU A 278 -61.85 62.79 55.32
CA LEU A 278 -62.56 62.34 56.51
C LEU A 278 -62.01 63.02 57.76
N GLU A 279 -60.69 63.10 57.92
CA GLU A 279 -60.03 63.78 59.04
C GLU A 279 -60.41 65.27 59.09
N ARG A 280 -60.43 65.94 57.93
CA ARG A 280 -60.89 67.34 57.81
C ARG A 280 -62.37 67.48 58.20
N ASN A 281 -63.23 66.58 57.76
CA ASN A 281 -64.65 66.59 58.11
C ASN A 281 -64.87 66.36 59.62
N ILE A 282 -64.11 65.43 60.22
CA ILE A 282 -64.13 65.19 61.67
C ILE A 282 -63.62 66.42 62.43
N GLY A 283 -62.56 67.08 61.96
CA GLY A 283 -62.03 68.30 62.56
C GLY A 283 -63.04 69.46 62.52
N ASN A 284 -63.70 69.65 61.36
CA ASN A 284 -64.76 70.65 61.21
C ASN A 284 -65.95 70.34 62.12
N ALA A 285 -66.45 69.11 62.12
CA ALA A 285 -67.54 68.69 62.99
C ALA A 285 -67.17 68.83 64.47
N SER A 286 -65.93 68.51 64.85
CA SER A 286 -65.44 68.72 66.22
C SER A 286 -65.45 70.20 66.61
N SER A 287 -65.07 71.09 65.69
CA SER A 287 -65.14 72.54 65.93
C SER A 287 -66.57 73.04 66.06
N GLU A 288 -67.51 72.50 65.25
CA GLU A 288 -68.93 72.79 65.35
C GLU A 288 -69.54 72.25 66.64
N THR A 289 -69.12 71.07 67.11
CA THR A 289 -69.56 70.54 68.42
C THR A 289 -69.03 71.36 69.58
N GLU A 290 -67.82 71.92 69.49
CA GLU A 290 -67.29 72.81 70.53
C GLU A 290 -68.02 74.16 70.53
N TYR A 291 -68.34 74.69 69.35
CA TYR A 291 -69.22 75.86 69.19
C TYR A 291 -70.62 75.60 69.75
N LEU A 292 -71.22 74.46 69.42
CA LEU A 292 -72.51 74.03 69.95
C LEU A 292 -72.46 73.82 71.46
N ARG A 293 -71.37 73.27 72.01
CA ARG A 293 -71.16 73.12 73.46
C ARG A 293 -71.09 74.47 74.16
N GLN A 294 -70.42 75.46 73.56
CA GLN A 294 -70.36 76.83 74.08
C GLN A 294 -71.72 77.53 73.99
N LEU A 295 -72.45 77.34 72.89
CA LEU A 295 -73.79 77.87 72.70
C LEU A 295 -74.81 77.22 73.65
N LEU A 296 -74.76 75.89 73.81
CA LEU A 296 -75.54 75.13 74.79
C LEU A 296 -75.23 75.58 76.22
N LYS A 297 -73.97 75.91 76.52
CA LYS A 297 -73.61 76.44 77.84
C LYS A 297 -74.23 77.82 78.06
N ALA A 298 -74.18 78.70 77.06
CA ALA A 298 -74.84 80.00 77.11
C ALA A 298 -76.37 79.89 77.21
N LEU A 299 -76.98 78.97 76.44
CA LEU A 299 -78.41 78.68 76.47
C LEU A 299 -78.83 77.96 77.75
N TYR A 300 -77.97 77.13 78.36
CA TYR A 300 -78.22 76.50 79.65
C TYR A 300 -78.20 77.55 80.76
N ASP A 301 -77.24 78.47 80.72
CA ASP A 301 -77.16 79.60 81.64
C ASP A 301 -78.37 80.54 81.47
N GLU A 302 -78.86 80.75 80.24
CA GLU A 302 -80.08 81.52 79.92
C GLU A 302 -81.39 80.76 80.22
N SER A 303 -81.41 79.43 80.06
CA SER A 303 -82.54 78.54 80.34
C SER A 303 -82.74 78.33 81.83
N MET A 304 -81.68 78.30 82.63
CA MET A 304 -81.77 78.33 84.10
C MET A 304 -82.35 79.65 84.61
N ALA A 305 -82.26 80.73 83.82
CA ALA A 305 -82.92 82.01 84.10
C ALA A 305 -84.39 82.06 83.61
N ARG A 306 -84.82 81.14 82.73
CA ARG A 306 -86.21 81.00 82.24
C ARG A 306 -86.83 79.67 82.66
N ASN A 307 -86.99 79.48 83.97
CA ASN A 307 -87.81 78.39 84.50
C ASN A 307 -89.27 78.50 84.01
N GLU A 308 -89.94 77.35 83.85
CA GLU A 308 -91.40 77.20 83.95
C GLU A 308 -92.36 77.42 82.75
N GLN A 309 -91.92 77.59 81.50
CA GLN A 309 -92.88 77.57 80.37
C GLN A 309 -92.36 76.89 79.09
N MET A 310 -92.92 75.69 78.83
CA MET A 310 -92.99 74.96 77.55
C MET A 310 -91.63 74.45 77.01
N ALA A 311 -91.30 73.16 76.94
CA ALA A 311 -92.08 71.99 76.50
C ALA A 311 -92.73 72.13 75.11
N SER A 312 -91.97 72.61 74.12
CA SER A 312 -91.93 72.04 72.76
C SER A 312 -90.96 72.85 71.89
N THR A 313 -89.81 72.30 71.57
CA THR A 313 -89.08 72.37 70.27
C THR A 313 -87.73 71.68 70.49
N GLN A 314 -87.74 70.34 70.53
CA GLN A 314 -86.54 69.50 70.49
C GLN A 314 -86.65 68.55 69.29
N LEU A 315 -86.74 69.11 68.09
CA LEU A 315 -86.86 68.30 66.87
C LEU A 315 -85.94 68.74 65.72
N HIS A 316 -84.99 69.65 65.97
CA HIS A 316 -83.97 70.00 64.98
C HIS A 316 -82.58 69.42 65.32
N ASP A 317 -82.29 69.19 66.61
CA ASP A 317 -80.93 68.87 67.07
C ASP A 317 -80.56 67.38 67.01
N VAL A 318 -81.53 66.46 66.86
CA VAL A 318 -81.24 65.03 66.65
C VAL A 318 -80.92 64.73 65.18
N SER A 319 -81.41 65.56 64.24
CA SER A 319 -81.22 65.34 62.80
C SER A 319 -79.78 65.57 62.38
N VAL A 320 -79.14 66.65 62.85
CA VAL A 320 -77.75 66.98 62.47
C VAL A 320 -76.75 65.98 63.05
N ASN A 321 -76.95 65.53 64.29
CA ASN A 321 -76.12 64.47 64.88
C ASN A 321 -76.31 63.13 64.18
N ASN A 322 -77.54 62.78 63.80
CA ASN A 322 -77.81 61.54 63.07
C ASN A 322 -77.28 61.59 61.63
N GLU A 323 -77.31 62.76 60.98
CA GLU A 323 -76.73 62.99 59.65
C GLU A 323 -75.20 62.88 59.70
N LEU A 324 -74.54 63.43 60.71
CA LEU A 324 -73.10 63.29 60.94
C LEU A 324 -72.70 61.82 61.19
N VAL A 325 -73.41 61.12 62.08
CA VAL A 325 -73.14 59.70 62.36
C VAL A 325 -73.43 58.82 61.13
N SER A 326 -74.48 59.13 60.38
CA SER A 326 -74.83 58.44 59.13
C SER A 326 -73.78 58.68 58.03
N SER A 327 -73.31 59.92 57.88
CA SER A 327 -72.26 60.31 56.94
C SER A 327 -70.90 59.68 57.29
N LEU A 328 -70.55 59.66 58.57
CA LEU A 328 -69.34 59.01 59.08
C LEU A 328 -69.40 57.48 58.86
N LYS A 329 -70.54 56.87 59.19
CA LYS A 329 -70.79 55.43 58.99
C LYS A 329 -70.73 55.08 57.50
N SER A 330 -71.39 55.86 56.66
CA SER A 330 -71.37 55.65 55.20
C SER A 330 -69.96 55.82 54.63
N SER A 331 -69.21 56.83 55.07
CA SER A 331 -67.81 57.02 54.66
C SER A 331 -66.93 55.85 55.10
N LEU A 332 -67.10 55.35 56.33
CA LEU A 332 -66.34 54.21 56.85
C LEU A 332 -66.71 52.91 56.13
N GLU A 333 -68.00 52.64 55.89
CA GLU A 333 -68.48 51.48 55.14
C GLU A 333 -67.96 51.51 53.70
N THR A 334 -67.99 52.68 53.05
CA THR A 334 -67.44 52.84 51.70
C THR A 334 -65.93 52.64 51.68
N LEU A 335 -65.20 53.10 52.71
CA LEU A 335 -63.75 52.95 52.82
C LEU A 335 -63.36 51.49 53.12
N LEU A 336 -64.17 50.75 53.88
CA LEU A 336 -63.92 49.35 54.21
C LEU A 336 -64.26 48.41 53.05
N HIS A 337 -65.44 48.59 52.43
CA HIS A 337 -65.93 47.67 51.40
C HIS A 337 -65.14 47.80 50.09
N ASP A 338 -64.99 49.04 49.59
CA ASP A 338 -64.32 49.31 48.30
C ASP A 338 -62.85 48.88 48.32
N ASN A 339 -62.14 49.10 49.45
CA ASN A 339 -60.73 48.74 49.57
C ASN A 339 -60.51 47.25 49.86
N LEU A 340 -61.38 46.59 50.64
CA LEU A 340 -61.27 45.13 50.87
C LEU A 340 -61.62 44.34 49.61
N ASP A 341 -62.62 44.77 48.85
CA ASP A 341 -62.96 44.13 47.57
C ASP A 341 -61.83 44.32 46.57
N THR A 342 -61.28 45.54 46.47
CA THR A 342 -60.11 45.80 45.62
C THR A 342 -58.91 44.95 46.04
N LEU A 343 -58.61 44.85 47.34
CA LEU A 343 -57.50 44.05 47.86
C LEU A 343 -57.71 42.55 47.63
N SER A 344 -58.93 42.04 47.84
CA SER A 344 -59.29 40.64 47.59
C SER A 344 -59.10 40.26 46.12
N LEU A 345 -59.55 41.13 45.21
CA LEU A 345 -59.37 40.96 43.78
C LEU A 345 -57.87 40.99 43.39
N THR A 346 -57.08 41.80 44.09
CA THR A 346 -55.62 41.89 43.89
C THR A 346 -54.93 40.59 44.33
N VAL A 347 -55.34 40.01 45.46
CA VAL A 347 -54.79 38.74 45.97
C VAL A 347 -55.14 37.57 45.05
N GLN A 348 -56.38 37.51 44.52
CA GLN A 348 -56.75 36.50 43.53
C GLN A 348 -55.96 36.62 42.23
N ASN A 349 -55.70 37.85 41.77
CA ASN A 349 -54.84 38.09 40.61
C ASN A 349 -53.39 37.65 40.87
N LEU A 350 -52.87 37.86 42.08
CA LEU A 350 -51.52 37.40 42.46
C LEU A 350 -51.42 35.87 42.47
N ASP A 351 -52.43 35.17 42.98
CA ASP A 351 -52.48 33.70 43.01
C ASP A 351 -52.46 33.13 41.57
N SER A 352 -53.29 33.70 40.71
CA SER A 352 -53.32 33.39 39.27
C SER A 352 -51.95 33.62 38.59
N SER A 353 -51.18 34.60 39.08
CA SER A 353 -49.84 34.92 38.56
C SER A 353 -48.80 33.88 38.94
N LEU A 354 -48.84 33.41 40.19
CA LEU A 354 -47.98 32.35 40.69
C LEU A 354 -48.24 31.05 39.95
N GLU A 355 -49.50 30.74 39.68
CA GLU A 355 -49.88 29.54 38.92
C GLU A 355 -49.41 29.61 37.46
N TRP A 356 -49.56 30.77 36.81
CA TRP A 356 -49.04 30.99 35.45
C TRP A 356 -47.51 30.89 35.38
N LEU A 357 -46.80 31.50 36.33
CA LEU A 357 -45.34 31.50 36.38
C LEU A 357 -44.80 30.08 36.62
N SER A 358 -45.43 29.35 37.53
CA SER A 358 -45.16 27.93 37.81
C SER A 358 -45.33 27.09 36.53
N GLY A 359 -46.44 27.24 35.81
CA GLY A 359 -46.68 26.56 34.55
C GLY A 359 -45.62 26.86 33.48
N LYS A 360 -45.08 28.08 33.47
CA LYS A 360 -43.98 28.46 32.56
C LYS A 360 -42.64 27.86 32.96
N PHE A 361 -42.31 27.78 34.24
CA PHE A 361 -41.11 27.10 34.70
C PHE A 361 -41.13 25.60 34.36
N VAL A 362 -42.29 24.95 34.47
CA VAL A 362 -42.46 23.55 34.03
C VAL A 362 -42.17 23.39 32.54
N GLN A 363 -42.64 24.30 31.68
CA GLN A 363 -42.35 24.26 30.24
C GLN A 363 -40.85 24.44 29.94
N ILE A 364 -40.16 25.32 30.68
CA ILE A 364 -38.71 25.54 30.52
C ILE A 364 -37.93 24.28 30.94
N LEU A 365 -38.27 23.67 32.08
CA LEU A 365 -37.64 22.43 32.55
C LEU A 365 -37.84 21.28 31.56
N GLN A 366 -39.03 21.18 30.97
CA GLN A 366 -39.33 20.15 29.98
C GLN A 366 -38.53 20.38 28.68
N GLN A 367 -38.28 21.62 28.30
CA GLN A 367 -37.44 21.97 27.16
C GLN A 367 -35.95 21.67 27.42
N GLU A 368 -35.47 21.88 28.66
CA GLU A 368 -34.11 21.49 29.07
C GLU A 368 -33.91 19.97 28.95
N GLN A 369 -34.88 19.18 29.40
CA GLN A 369 -34.82 17.73 29.31
C GLN A 369 -34.77 17.23 27.86
N SER A 370 -35.55 17.84 26.97
CA SER A 370 -35.48 17.55 25.52
C SER A 370 -34.11 17.91 24.92
N LEU A 371 -33.50 19.00 25.36
CA LEU A 371 -32.16 19.42 24.97
C LEU A 371 -31.09 18.40 25.44
N SER A 372 -31.23 17.91 26.67
CA SER A 372 -30.37 16.87 27.23
C SER A 372 -30.44 15.56 26.44
N GLU A 373 -31.65 15.13 26.07
CA GLU A 373 -31.86 13.92 25.26
C GLU A 373 -31.21 14.04 23.87
N ARG A 374 -31.34 15.21 23.23
CA ARG A 374 -30.69 15.52 21.95
C ARG A 374 -29.16 15.54 22.05
N LEU A 375 -28.61 16.08 23.13
CA LEU A 375 -27.16 16.08 23.40
C LEU A 375 -26.63 14.66 23.60
N GLN A 376 -27.39 13.78 24.27
CA GLN A 376 -27.00 12.38 24.45
C GLN A 376 -26.96 11.61 23.13
N ILE A 377 -27.92 11.87 22.23
CA ILE A 377 -27.92 11.30 20.86
C ILE A 377 -26.72 11.82 20.05
N LEU A 378 -26.38 13.10 20.21
CA LEU A 378 -25.22 13.70 19.57
C LEU A 378 -23.92 13.02 20.05
N ASP A 379 -23.76 12.85 21.36
CA ASP A 379 -22.58 12.24 21.99
C ASP A 379 -22.36 10.80 21.54
N THR A 380 -23.44 10.00 21.47
CA THR A 380 -23.38 8.63 20.95
C THR A 380 -23.00 8.59 19.46
N SER A 381 -23.52 9.52 18.65
CA SER A 381 -23.16 9.62 17.23
C SER A 381 -21.69 10.05 17.05
N LEU A 382 -21.22 11.02 17.83
CA LEU A 382 -19.82 11.47 17.86
C LEU A 382 -18.87 10.33 18.25
N SER A 383 -19.20 9.58 19.30
CA SER A 383 -18.43 8.41 19.72
C SER A 383 -18.33 7.36 18.60
N LYS A 384 -19.43 7.12 17.88
CA LYS A 384 -19.44 6.19 16.73
C LYS A 384 -18.60 6.72 15.56
N SER A 385 -18.69 8.01 15.27
CA SER A 385 -17.86 8.67 14.26
C SER A 385 -16.38 8.57 14.59
N GLN A 386 -16.01 8.75 15.85
CA GLN A 386 -14.62 8.65 16.30
C GLN A 386 -14.07 7.23 16.14
N LEU A 387 -14.85 6.21 16.48
CA LEU A 387 -14.51 4.81 16.24
C LEU A 387 -14.23 4.53 14.76
N ILE A 388 -15.07 5.04 13.86
CA ILE A 388 -14.89 4.88 12.41
C ILE A 388 -13.62 5.60 11.94
N ALA A 389 -13.37 6.81 12.44
CA ALA A 389 -12.17 7.59 12.11
C ALA A 389 -10.88 6.90 12.58
N ASP A 390 -10.89 6.32 13.78
CA ASP A 390 -9.74 5.56 14.31
C ASP A 390 -9.46 4.29 13.50
N GLU A 391 -10.51 3.56 13.12
CA GLU A 391 -10.36 2.37 12.26
C GLU A 391 -9.84 2.75 10.87
N LEU A 392 -10.35 3.83 10.28
CA LEU A 392 -9.85 4.34 9.00
C LEU A 392 -8.38 4.76 9.08
N ARG A 393 -7.98 5.45 10.17
CA ARG A 393 -6.60 5.85 10.40
C ARG A 393 -5.67 4.63 10.50
N LYS A 394 -6.13 3.57 11.16
CA LYS A 394 -5.40 2.31 11.27
C LYS A 394 -5.21 1.64 9.91
N VAL A 395 -6.27 1.59 9.09
CA VAL A 395 -6.20 1.08 7.72
C VAL A 395 -5.25 1.94 6.85
N GLN A 396 -5.31 3.26 6.96
CA GLN A 396 -4.38 4.15 6.25
C GLN A 396 -2.91 3.92 6.65
N LEU A 397 -2.62 3.73 7.93
CA LEU A 397 -1.26 3.41 8.39
C LEU A 397 -0.75 2.10 7.80
N GLN A 398 -1.57 1.05 7.81
CA GLN A 398 -1.22 -0.23 7.20
C GLN A 398 -0.97 -0.10 5.69
N HIS A 399 -1.81 0.68 5.00
CA HIS A 399 -1.62 0.94 3.58
C HIS A 399 -0.32 1.71 3.28
N ASN A 400 0.04 2.68 4.12
CA ASN A 400 1.27 3.45 3.98
C ASN A 400 2.52 2.58 4.22
N GLU A 401 2.47 1.68 5.21
CA GLU A 401 3.54 0.70 5.45
C GLU A 401 3.71 -0.27 4.28
N ALA A 402 2.60 -0.79 3.73
CA ALA A 402 2.63 -1.65 2.55
C ALA A 402 3.21 -0.92 1.32
N MET A 403 2.82 0.36 1.12
CA MET A 403 3.30 1.18 0.01
C MET A 403 4.81 1.50 0.14
N LYS A 404 5.31 1.70 1.35
CA LYS A 404 6.75 1.87 1.61
C LYS A 404 7.53 0.58 1.28
N GLY A 405 6.98 -0.58 1.64
CA GLY A 405 7.55 -1.87 1.23
C GLY A 405 7.59 -2.04 -0.28
N HIS A 406 6.54 -1.64 -0.98
CA HIS A 406 6.48 -1.71 -2.45
C HIS A 406 7.50 -0.77 -3.12
N SER A 407 7.64 0.46 -2.61
CA SER A 407 8.62 1.44 -3.09
C SER A 407 10.07 0.93 -2.94
N GLN A 408 10.40 0.32 -1.80
CA GLN A 408 11.74 -0.26 -1.59
C GLN A 408 12.04 -1.39 -2.58
N VAL A 409 11.07 -2.25 -2.86
CA VAL A 409 11.22 -3.33 -3.85
C VAL A 409 11.38 -2.75 -5.26
N GLN A 410 10.62 -1.71 -5.61
CA GLN A 410 10.70 -1.02 -6.89
C GLN A 410 12.07 -0.35 -7.10
N GLU A 411 12.61 0.31 -6.07
CA GLU A 411 13.94 0.92 -6.11
C GLU A 411 15.03 -0.14 -6.30
N HIS A 412 14.90 -1.28 -5.62
CA HIS A 412 15.83 -2.39 -5.76
C HIS A 412 15.81 -3.00 -7.17
N LEU A 413 14.61 -3.12 -7.77
CA LEU A 413 14.42 -3.57 -9.14
C LEU A 413 15.05 -2.58 -10.14
N GLN A 414 14.80 -1.28 -9.98
CA GLN A 414 15.35 -0.24 -10.86
C GLN A 414 16.89 -0.20 -10.79
N THR A 415 17.46 -0.40 -9.60
CA THR A 415 18.91 -0.47 -9.41
C THR A 415 19.50 -1.69 -10.11
N ASN A 416 18.88 -2.86 -9.97
CA ASN A 416 19.31 -4.08 -10.66
C ASN A 416 19.23 -3.94 -12.19
N ILE A 417 18.19 -3.30 -12.72
CA ILE A 417 18.07 -2.99 -14.15
C ILE A 417 19.22 -2.10 -14.62
N ARG A 418 19.53 -1.02 -13.89
CA ARG A 418 20.66 -0.13 -14.23
C ARG A 418 22.00 -0.83 -14.21
N ILE A 419 22.24 -1.68 -13.21
CA ILE A 419 23.48 -2.49 -13.13
C ILE A 419 23.58 -3.41 -14.34
N SER A 420 22.46 -4.03 -14.73
CA SER A 420 22.42 -4.94 -15.88
C SER A 420 22.68 -4.20 -17.20
N GLN A 421 22.11 -3.01 -17.39
CA GLN A 421 22.40 -2.13 -18.53
C GLN A 421 23.87 -1.70 -18.57
N ALA A 422 24.45 -1.28 -17.45
CA ALA A 422 25.86 -0.88 -17.39
C ALA A 422 26.81 -2.04 -17.72
N LEU A 423 26.47 -3.28 -17.32
CA LEU A 423 27.21 -4.47 -17.71
C LEU A 423 27.09 -4.75 -19.22
N LEU A 424 25.89 -4.57 -19.79
CA LEU A 424 25.66 -4.68 -21.24
C LEU A 424 26.44 -3.63 -22.04
N ASP A 425 26.47 -2.39 -21.60
CA ASP A 425 27.23 -1.33 -22.27
C ASP A 425 28.73 -1.61 -22.21
N LYS A 426 29.22 -2.13 -21.07
CA LYS A 426 30.62 -2.52 -20.92
C LYS A 426 31.01 -3.67 -21.83
N THR A 427 30.14 -4.67 -22.01
CA THR A 427 30.40 -5.79 -22.93
C THR A 427 30.29 -5.35 -24.39
N ALA A 428 29.32 -4.49 -24.73
CA ALA A 428 29.19 -3.90 -26.06
C ALA A 428 30.42 -3.04 -26.42
N ALA A 429 30.91 -2.21 -25.49
CA ALA A 429 32.12 -1.41 -25.70
C ALA A 429 33.38 -2.29 -25.82
N ALA A 430 33.48 -3.37 -25.03
CA ALA A 430 34.58 -4.32 -25.16
C ALA A 430 34.55 -5.03 -26.54
N ALA A 431 33.37 -5.40 -27.02
CA ALA A 431 33.19 -5.98 -28.34
C ALA A 431 33.53 -4.98 -29.46
N ALA A 432 33.10 -3.72 -29.34
CA ALA A 432 33.42 -2.66 -30.29
C ALA A 432 34.93 -2.35 -30.35
N ASN A 433 35.60 -2.33 -29.19
CA ASN A 433 37.07 -2.17 -29.14
C ASN A 433 37.79 -3.37 -29.77
N LEU A 434 37.27 -4.59 -29.58
CA LEU A 434 37.83 -5.77 -30.21
C LEU A 434 37.65 -5.72 -31.74
N GLN A 435 36.47 -5.29 -32.20
CA GLN A 435 36.17 -5.08 -33.61
C GLN A 435 37.12 -4.03 -34.22
N ALA A 436 37.30 -2.89 -33.55
CA ALA A 436 38.21 -1.84 -34.00
C ALA A 436 39.68 -2.31 -34.06
N MET A 437 40.11 -3.14 -33.10
CA MET A 437 41.45 -3.75 -33.13
C MET A 437 41.61 -4.72 -34.32
N ILE A 438 40.56 -5.49 -34.63
CA ILE A 438 40.55 -6.39 -35.80
C ILE A 438 40.58 -5.59 -37.10
N ASP A 439 39.83 -4.49 -37.18
CA ASP A 439 39.80 -3.64 -38.36
C ASP A 439 41.14 -2.89 -38.55
N GLU A 440 41.74 -2.37 -37.47
CA GLU A 440 43.06 -1.71 -37.52
C GLU A 440 44.18 -2.69 -37.91
N THR A 441 44.14 -3.93 -37.42
CA THR A 441 45.09 -4.98 -37.85
C THR A 441 44.88 -5.38 -39.31
N THR A 442 43.64 -5.38 -39.79
CA THR A 442 43.30 -5.65 -41.20
C THR A 442 43.75 -4.52 -42.13
N ILE A 443 43.61 -3.25 -41.71
CA ILE A 443 44.06 -2.08 -42.47
C ILE A 443 45.59 -2.01 -42.51
N ARG A 444 46.27 -2.24 -41.37
CA ARG A 444 47.74 -2.34 -41.30
C ARG A 444 48.30 -3.43 -42.21
N TYR A 445 47.55 -4.52 -42.40
CA TYR A 445 47.92 -5.59 -43.34
C TYR A 445 47.75 -5.18 -44.81
N LYS A 446 46.83 -4.25 -45.09
CA LYS A 446 46.57 -3.70 -46.43
C LYS A 446 47.51 -2.56 -46.84
N GLU A 447 48.04 -1.79 -45.89
CA GLU A 447 48.88 -0.61 -46.17
C GLU A 447 50.40 -0.86 -46.18
N SER A 448 50.86 -2.10 -45.97
CA SER A 448 52.27 -2.48 -46.15
C SER A 448 52.66 -2.45 -47.64
N PRO A 449 53.59 -1.59 -48.10
CA PRO A 449 53.97 -1.56 -49.49
C PRO A 449 54.98 -2.69 -49.81
N THR A 450 54.72 -3.36 -50.93
CA THR A 450 55.66 -4.15 -51.73
C THR A 450 56.36 -5.33 -51.04
N PHE A 451 55.78 -6.53 -51.18
CA PHE A 451 56.58 -7.66 -51.62
C PHE A 451 55.84 -8.36 -52.75
N GLY A 452 56.56 -8.49 -53.88
CA GLY A 452 56.02 -8.93 -55.15
C GLY A 452 55.43 -10.33 -55.09
N VAL A 453 54.46 -10.51 -55.98
CA VAL A 453 53.95 -11.77 -56.51
C VAL A 453 55.07 -12.82 -56.55
N PHE A 454 54.97 -13.83 -55.69
CA PHE A 454 55.60 -15.14 -55.91
C PHE A 454 54.55 -16.22 -55.73
N PRO A 455 54.56 -17.26 -56.58
CA PRO A 455 53.51 -18.24 -56.63
C PRO A 455 53.60 -19.16 -55.41
N VAL A 456 52.42 -19.62 -55.01
CA VAL A 456 52.15 -20.65 -54.02
C VAL A 456 53.15 -21.80 -54.13
N SER A 457 54.02 -21.93 -53.12
CA SER A 457 54.59 -23.20 -52.69
C SER A 457 54.46 -23.28 -51.18
N SER A 458 53.70 -24.26 -50.74
CA SER A 458 53.38 -24.54 -49.36
C SER A 458 54.57 -25.14 -48.62
N SER A 459 54.48 -25.03 -47.29
CA SER A 459 55.07 -25.92 -46.30
C SER A 459 56.28 -25.39 -45.55
N THR A 460 56.16 -25.45 -44.21
CA THR A 460 57.13 -25.15 -43.14
C THR A 460 57.26 -23.69 -42.66
N TRP A 461 57.52 -22.68 -43.48
CA TRP A 461 57.88 -21.34 -42.96
C TRP A 461 56.74 -20.55 -42.28
N THR A 462 55.51 -20.66 -42.80
CA THR A 462 54.33 -20.02 -42.20
C THR A 462 53.91 -20.68 -40.89
N ALA A 463 54.09 -22.00 -40.77
CA ALA A 463 53.82 -22.74 -39.55
C ALA A 463 54.82 -22.38 -38.44
N PHE A 464 56.10 -22.22 -38.76
CA PHE A 464 57.10 -21.77 -37.78
C PHE A 464 56.84 -20.34 -37.30
N SER A 465 56.42 -19.44 -38.19
CA SER A 465 56.09 -18.05 -37.82
C SER A 465 54.87 -17.97 -36.90
N LEU A 466 53.85 -18.78 -37.16
CA LEU A 466 52.66 -18.90 -36.29
C LEU A 466 52.99 -19.55 -34.93
N LEU A 467 53.83 -20.58 -34.92
CA LEU A 467 54.28 -21.24 -33.68
C LEU A 467 55.10 -20.30 -32.78
N ILE A 468 56.01 -19.51 -33.36
CA ILE A 468 56.79 -18.50 -32.62
C ILE A 468 55.87 -17.40 -32.09
N GLY A 469 54.85 -16.99 -32.87
CA GLY A 469 53.83 -16.04 -32.42
C GLY A 469 53.00 -16.57 -31.24
N LEU A 470 52.54 -17.82 -31.31
CA LEU A 470 51.74 -18.45 -30.24
C LEU A 470 52.55 -18.65 -28.95
N ILE A 471 53.82 -19.05 -29.06
CA ILE A 471 54.74 -19.19 -27.93
C ILE A 471 55.10 -17.82 -27.35
N GLY A 472 55.28 -16.80 -28.18
CA GLY A 472 55.55 -15.42 -27.76
C GLY A 472 54.40 -14.78 -26.98
N ALA A 473 53.15 -15.10 -27.33
CA ALA A 473 51.96 -14.63 -26.62
C ALA A 473 51.83 -15.23 -25.20
N GLN A 474 52.42 -16.40 -24.96
CA GLN A 474 52.33 -17.10 -23.68
C GLN A 474 53.60 -16.95 -22.82
N ASN A 475 54.79 -16.88 -23.42
CA ASN A 475 56.06 -16.71 -22.71
C ASN A 475 57.15 -16.06 -23.60
N PRO A 476 57.40 -14.73 -23.49
CA PRO A 476 58.28 -14.01 -24.42
C PRO A 476 59.75 -14.45 -24.32
N ARG A 477 60.20 -14.96 -23.17
CA ARG A 477 61.58 -15.45 -22.99
C ARG A 477 61.87 -16.75 -23.75
N LEU A 478 60.88 -17.63 -23.88
CA LEU A 478 61.00 -18.88 -24.64
C LEU A 478 61.01 -18.62 -26.16
N ALA A 479 60.25 -17.64 -26.63
CA ALA A 479 60.24 -17.25 -28.03
C ALA A 479 61.62 -16.77 -28.53
N ILE A 480 62.37 -16.03 -27.68
CA ILE A 480 63.74 -15.57 -28.01
C ILE A 480 64.70 -16.75 -28.13
N ILE A 481 64.59 -17.74 -27.24
CA ILE A 481 65.44 -18.94 -27.28
C ILE A 481 65.15 -19.77 -28.53
N VAL A 482 63.88 -19.96 -28.88
CA VAL A 482 63.46 -20.70 -30.08
C VAL A 482 63.89 -19.97 -31.36
N LEU A 483 63.85 -18.63 -31.39
CA LEU A 483 64.39 -17.82 -32.47
C LEU A 483 65.92 -17.94 -32.60
N ALA A 484 66.66 -17.94 -31.49
CA ALA A 484 68.10 -18.11 -31.53
C ALA A 484 68.51 -19.50 -32.04
N ILE A 485 67.78 -20.55 -31.64
CA ILE A 485 68.01 -21.92 -32.11
C ILE A 485 67.67 -22.06 -33.60
N SER A 486 66.57 -21.48 -34.07
CA SER A 486 66.19 -21.55 -35.48
C SER A 486 67.15 -20.78 -36.39
N ILE A 487 67.64 -19.61 -35.96
CA ILE A 487 68.68 -18.85 -36.68
C ILE A 487 70.00 -19.64 -36.72
N SER A 488 70.40 -20.26 -35.61
CA SER A 488 71.61 -21.08 -35.54
C SER A 488 71.54 -22.30 -36.47
N HIS A 489 70.37 -22.95 -36.52
CA HIS A 489 70.11 -24.11 -37.38
C HIS A 489 70.01 -23.73 -38.87
N PHE A 490 69.59 -22.51 -39.17
CA PHE A 490 69.54 -21.97 -40.53
C PHE A 490 70.95 -21.60 -41.03
N ILE A 491 71.80 -21.06 -40.15
CA ILE A 491 73.19 -20.76 -40.47
C ILE A 491 73.98 -22.05 -40.72
N THR A 492 73.79 -23.11 -39.92
CA THR A 492 74.49 -24.40 -40.13
C THR A 492 74.03 -25.14 -41.38
N MET A 493 72.74 -25.06 -41.76
CA MET A 493 72.23 -25.63 -43.02
C MET A 493 72.68 -24.88 -44.28
N ARG A 494 73.16 -23.64 -44.15
CA ARG A 494 73.60 -22.81 -45.28
C ARG A 494 75.10 -22.90 -45.56
N PHE A 495 75.86 -23.54 -44.67
CA PHE A 495 77.30 -23.76 -44.77
C PHE A 495 77.70 -25.24 -44.97
N LEU A 496 76.73 -26.12 -45.24
CA LEU A 496 76.97 -27.52 -45.61
C LEU A 496 76.75 -27.74 -47.11
#